data_AF-A0A0D9NW27-F1
#
_entry.id   AF-A0A0D9NW27-F1
#
_cell.length_a   1.000
_cell.length_b   1.000
_cell.length_c   1.000
_cell.angle_alpha   90.00
_cell.angle_beta   90.00
_cell.angle_gamma   90.00
#
_symmetry.space_group_name_H-M   'P 1'
#
loop_
_entity.id
_entity.type
_entity.pdbx_description
1 polymer ?
#
loop_
_entity_poly.entity_id
_entity_poly.type
_entity_poly.pdbx_seq_one_letter_code
_entity_poly.pdbx_strand_id
1 'polypeptide(L)'
;MAISPAHIRRNERNRPNFLRNIIIIRLINAWWIATFFQPDEYFQSLEPAWRLAFGPNSGAWLTWEWQHQLRSSLHPAIFSGGYLVADGISKLIPAGNMLRSAVVVGSPKVLQAMIASLGDWYTWQLAVNIFGPDSNASFFALFLQLFSAWQWYCSTRTFSNSLETTLTVMALYYWPWRIFSAAVSTKENPKPANILGNIWGLRLSLCLAAFAVVLRPTNVLIWATVSGMALTRVFLKGSSPLTWSMILVLAREAFLCGSLILGTSVASDYFYFGFWTFPPYNWLNFNISKSLAVFYGRNPWHYYLSQGAPLLCTTSLPFALWGLYKPGSSSTNERNILRVLSSAVFTTVVALSLISHKEVRFIYPLLPILNIVAAPWAASFFTSPSSSKAATSRPRLRNKPYLIAALGVNLILAGYLSFLHQPAPLNVLSYLRKEYERVHPASVRLAHKTHQPPTPRDELFALFLMPCHSTPWRSHLYYPGLDAYALTCEPPLDTQPNTPERDNYRDEADRFYDDAIGFLTNELFGPQRKIDIPRYIVGFEGIEPWLLTFLETPAGKALGIKPRRVWGGFNGFFNEDWRRSGRMLVWDTGVYLDAPRDKHQP
;
A
#
# COMPACT_ATOMS: atom_id res chain seq x y z
N MET A 1 40.02 1.00 3.50
CA MET A 1 40.02 1.71 4.80
C MET A 1 39.71 0.71 5.89
N ALA A 2 40.64 0.48 6.81
CA ALA A 2 40.42 -0.40 7.96
C ALA A 2 39.51 0.32 8.96
N ILE A 3 38.25 -0.08 9.03
CA ILE A 3 37.32 0.34 10.09
C ILE A 3 37.84 -0.31 11.38
N SER A 4 38.03 0.47 12.44
CA SER A 4 38.52 -0.05 13.72
C SER A 4 37.60 -1.18 14.25
N PRO A 5 38.15 -2.32 14.70
CA PRO A 5 37.37 -3.45 15.22
C PRO A 5 36.45 -3.10 16.40
N ALA A 6 36.73 -2.01 17.13
CA ALA A 6 35.89 -1.55 18.23
C ALA A 6 34.58 -0.89 17.74
N HIS A 7 34.64 -0.24 16.59
CA HIS A 7 33.52 0.47 15.97
C HIS A 7 32.52 -0.49 15.33
N ILE A 8 33.03 -1.53 14.65
CA ILE A 8 32.22 -2.66 14.12
C ILE A 8 31.42 -3.32 15.25
N ARG A 9 32.08 -3.61 16.39
CA ARG A 9 31.45 -4.25 17.57
C ARG A 9 30.35 -3.40 18.22
N ARG A 10 30.43 -2.06 18.18
CA ARG A 10 29.43 -1.17 18.79
C ARG A 10 28.13 -1.12 17.97
N ASN A 11 28.23 -1.04 16.64
CA ASN A 11 27.04 -1.02 15.80
C ASN A 11 26.35 -2.40 15.80
N GLU A 12 27.11 -3.49 15.71
CA GLU A 12 26.58 -4.86 15.82
C GLU A 12 25.78 -5.07 17.11
N ARG A 13 26.26 -4.54 18.25
CA ARG A 13 25.55 -4.63 19.54
C ARG A 13 24.22 -3.86 19.59
N ASN A 14 24.09 -2.76 18.83
CA ASN A 14 22.89 -1.91 18.87
C ASN A 14 21.86 -2.25 17.79
N ARG A 15 22.23 -3.02 16.76
CA ARG A 15 21.34 -3.47 15.68
C ARG A 15 20.01 -4.07 16.19
N PRO A 16 19.99 -4.97 17.19
CA PRO A 16 18.73 -5.51 17.73
C PRO A 16 17.84 -4.43 18.34
N ASN A 17 18.43 -3.43 19.00
CA ASN A 17 17.67 -2.32 19.60
C ASN A 17 17.04 -1.43 18.53
N PHE A 18 17.77 -1.13 17.44
CA PHE A 18 17.22 -0.36 16.32
C PHE A 18 16.06 -1.11 15.65
N LEU A 19 16.24 -2.40 15.35
CA LEU A 19 15.18 -3.21 14.74
C LEU A 19 13.93 -3.25 15.63
N ARG A 20 14.10 -3.51 16.94
CA ARG A 20 12.99 -3.49 17.91
C ARG A 20 12.26 -2.15 17.92
N ASN A 21 12.99 -1.04 17.96
CA ASN A 21 12.39 0.30 17.98
C ASN A 21 11.63 0.60 16.68
N ILE A 22 12.17 0.21 15.53
CA ILE A 22 11.49 0.36 14.23
C ILE A 22 10.19 -0.45 14.21
N ILE A 23 10.20 -1.69 14.73
CA ILE A 23 9.01 -2.53 14.86
C ILE A 23 7.95 -1.87 15.74
N ILE A 24 8.34 -1.40 16.93
CA ILE A 24 7.42 -0.70 17.84
C ILE A 24 6.82 0.54 17.17
N ILE A 25 7.64 1.36 16.51
CA ILE A 25 7.18 2.57 15.80
C ILE A 25 6.16 2.20 14.72
N ARG A 26 6.41 1.17 13.91
CA ARG A 26 5.50 0.78 12.82
C ARG A 26 4.23 0.10 13.31
N LEU A 27 4.29 -0.63 14.42
CA LEU A 27 3.09 -1.14 15.10
C LEU A 27 2.25 0.03 15.62
N ILE A 28 2.83 1.03 16.29
CA ILE A 28 2.08 2.22 16.71
C ILE A 28 1.48 2.94 15.50
N ASN A 29 2.26 3.13 14.45
CA ASN A 29 1.84 3.77 13.20
C ASN A 29 0.62 3.06 12.57
N ALA A 30 0.64 1.72 12.43
CA ALA A 30 -0.46 0.98 11.81
C ALA A 30 -1.80 1.09 12.57
N TRP A 31 -1.77 1.29 13.90
CA TRP A 31 -2.98 1.52 14.70
C TRP A 31 -3.40 2.98 14.73
N TRP A 32 -2.47 3.92 14.60
CA TRP A 32 -2.78 5.35 14.52
C TRP A 32 -3.40 5.76 13.18
N ILE A 33 -3.10 5.05 12.09
CA ILE A 33 -3.82 5.26 10.83
C ILE A 33 -5.26 4.77 11.00
N ALA A 34 -6.16 5.74 11.20
CA ALA A 34 -7.60 5.57 11.41
C ALA A 34 -8.42 6.11 10.23
N THR A 35 -7.77 6.29 9.08
CA THR A 35 -8.33 6.95 7.90
C THR A 35 -8.31 6.06 6.68
N PHE A 36 -9.30 6.25 5.81
CA PHE A 36 -9.34 5.65 4.48
C PHE A 36 -8.46 6.46 3.52
N PHE A 37 -7.90 5.80 2.50
CA PHE A 37 -7.12 6.47 1.47
C PHE A 37 -7.53 6.07 0.05
N GLN A 38 -7.31 4.80 -0.32
CA GLN A 38 -7.62 4.31 -1.65
C GLN A 38 -8.27 2.93 -1.58
N PRO A 39 -9.21 2.64 -2.50
CA PRO A 39 -9.93 1.38 -2.50
C PRO A 39 -9.02 0.17 -2.79
N ASP A 40 -7.92 0.37 -3.52
CA ASP A 40 -6.92 -0.67 -3.78
C ASP A 40 -6.35 -1.29 -2.50
N GLU A 41 -6.36 -0.55 -1.37
CA GLU A 41 -5.93 -1.06 -0.06
C GLU A 41 -6.80 -2.25 0.41
N TYR A 42 -8.03 -2.36 -0.07
CA TYR A 42 -8.99 -3.37 0.36
C TYR A 42 -9.35 -4.31 -0.79
N PHE A 43 -9.79 -3.77 -1.93
CA PHE A 43 -10.36 -4.57 -3.03
C PHE A 43 -9.30 -5.27 -3.89
N GLN A 44 -8.02 -4.88 -3.80
CA GLN A 44 -6.91 -5.56 -4.48
C GLN A 44 -5.99 -6.34 -3.53
N SER A 45 -6.32 -6.40 -2.23
CA SER A 45 -5.53 -7.14 -1.25
C SER A 45 -6.41 -7.85 -0.22
N LEU A 46 -7.13 -7.12 0.63
CA LEU A 46 -7.84 -7.69 1.78
C LEU A 46 -9.12 -8.45 1.43
N GLU A 47 -9.94 -7.98 0.50
CA GLU A 47 -11.16 -8.71 0.08
C GLU A 47 -10.82 -10.04 -0.63
N PRO A 48 -9.88 -10.08 -1.59
CA PRO A 48 -9.41 -11.35 -2.17
C PRO A 48 -8.74 -12.26 -1.13
N ALA A 49 -7.96 -11.69 -0.21
CA ALA A 49 -7.31 -12.45 0.87
C ALA A 49 -8.35 -13.07 1.82
N TRP A 50 -9.41 -12.32 2.13
CA TRP A 50 -10.53 -12.79 2.94
C TRP A 50 -11.23 -13.97 2.27
N ARG A 51 -11.58 -13.85 0.98
CA ARG A 51 -12.19 -14.95 0.22
C ARG A 51 -11.29 -16.18 0.19
N LEU A 52 -9.98 -15.99 0.02
CA LEU A 52 -9.02 -17.09 0.02
C LEU A 52 -8.93 -17.79 1.38
N ALA A 53 -9.03 -17.03 2.49
CA ALA A 53 -8.95 -17.58 3.84
C ALA A 53 -10.25 -18.30 4.26
N PHE A 54 -11.42 -17.73 3.94
CA PHE A 54 -12.71 -18.15 4.51
C PHE A 54 -13.70 -18.71 3.49
N GLY A 55 -13.32 -18.76 2.21
CA GLY A 55 -14.10 -19.35 1.12
C GLY A 55 -15.07 -18.37 0.45
N PRO A 56 -15.73 -18.81 -0.65
CA PRO A 56 -16.59 -17.95 -1.47
C PRO A 56 -17.85 -17.46 -0.75
N ASN A 57 -18.36 -18.24 0.21
CA ASN A 57 -19.58 -17.91 0.97
C ASN A 57 -19.32 -16.94 2.13
N SER A 58 -18.08 -16.50 2.33
CA SER A 58 -17.72 -15.57 3.41
C SER A 58 -18.23 -14.14 3.15
N GLY A 59 -18.78 -13.87 1.97
CA GLY A 59 -19.33 -12.57 1.58
C GLY A 59 -18.27 -11.51 1.22
N ALA A 60 -17.08 -11.91 0.77
CA ALA A 60 -16.05 -10.99 0.26
C ALA A 60 -16.45 -10.36 -1.08
N TRP A 61 -16.12 -9.09 -1.27
CA TRP A 61 -16.40 -8.39 -2.53
C TRP A 61 -15.21 -8.44 -3.48
N LEU A 62 -15.33 -9.18 -4.58
CA LEU A 62 -14.33 -9.17 -5.65
C LEU A 62 -14.76 -8.20 -6.76
N THR A 63 -13.87 -7.30 -7.14
CA THR A 63 -14.06 -6.43 -8.32
C THR A 63 -13.89 -7.21 -9.62
N TRP A 64 -14.38 -6.65 -10.72
CA TRP A 64 -14.18 -7.16 -12.09
C TRP A 64 -12.73 -7.48 -12.44
N GLU A 65 -11.75 -6.80 -11.84
CA GLU A 65 -10.32 -7.06 -12.08
C GLU A 65 -9.94 -8.51 -11.79
N TRP A 66 -10.56 -9.11 -10.79
CA TRP A 66 -10.36 -10.52 -10.41
C TRP A 66 -11.10 -11.46 -11.37
N GLN A 67 -12.27 -11.05 -11.86
CA GLN A 67 -13.06 -11.80 -12.84
C GLN A 67 -12.35 -11.88 -14.20
N HIS A 68 -11.52 -10.88 -14.52
CA HIS A 68 -10.68 -10.85 -15.73
C HIS A 68 -9.21 -11.23 -15.49
N GLN A 69 -8.88 -11.78 -14.31
CA GLN A 69 -7.53 -12.25 -13.96
C GLN A 69 -6.44 -11.19 -14.23
N LEU A 70 -6.71 -9.93 -13.88
CA LEU A 70 -5.77 -8.82 -14.10
C LEU A 70 -4.79 -8.63 -12.95
N ARG A 71 -4.97 -9.36 -11.85
CA ARG A 71 -4.22 -9.22 -10.61
C ARG A 71 -3.66 -10.57 -10.16
N SER A 72 -2.42 -10.56 -9.68
CA SER A 72 -1.80 -11.76 -9.11
C SER A 72 -2.34 -12.04 -7.71
N SER A 73 -2.55 -13.33 -7.42
CA SER A 73 -2.98 -13.86 -6.13
C SER A 73 -1.89 -13.79 -5.05
N LEU A 74 -0.61 -13.60 -5.42
CA LEU A 74 0.51 -13.65 -4.47
C LEU A 74 0.40 -12.63 -3.34
N HIS A 75 -0.01 -11.40 -3.65
CA HIS A 75 -0.14 -10.35 -2.64
C HIS A 75 -1.29 -10.64 -1.64
N PRO A 76 -2.53 -10.95 -2.10
CA PRO A 76 -3.57 -11.45 -1.20
C PRO A 76 -3.20 -12.70 -0.40
N ALA A 77 -2.44 -13.63 -0.98
CA ALA A 77 -2.08 -14.88 -0.31
C ALA A 77 -1.30 -14.65 1.01
N ILE A 78 -0.45 -13.62 1.06
CA ILE A 78 0.27 -13.25 2.29
C ILE A 78 -0.72 -12.83 3.38
N PHE A 79 -1.71 -11.99 3.05
CA PHE A 79 -2.72 -11.56 4.02
C PHE A 79 -3.71 -12.67 4.37
N SER A 80 -4.01 -13.57 3.44
CA SER A 80 -4.84 -14.75 3.70
C SER A 80 -4.20 -15.64 4.78
N GLY A 81 -2.89 -15.89 4.67
CA GLY A 81 -2.13 -16.57 5.73
C GLY A 81 -2.21 -15.84 7.08
N GLY A 82 -2.11 -14.49 7.06
CA GLY A 82 -2.31 -13.66 8.25
C GLY A 82 -3.68 -13.82 8.90
N TYR A 83 -4.76 -13.82 8.09
CA TYR A 83 -6.12 -14.04 8.57
C TYR A 83 -6.31 -15.44 9.15
N LEU A 84 -5.75 -16.48 8.54
CA LEU A 84 -5.85 -17.86 9.04
C LEU A 84 -5.14 -18.03 10.38
N VAL A 85 -3.94 -17.46 10.54
CA VAL A 85 -3.23 -17.46 11.82
C VAL A 85 -4.02 -16.70 12.88
N ALA A 86 -4.55 -15.53 12.53
CA ALA A 86 -5.35 -14.72 13.44
C ALA A 86 -6.65 -15.42 13.85
N ASP A 87 -7.39 -16.04 12.92
CA ASP A 87 -8.59 -16.82 13.26
C ASP A 87 -8.24 -18.01 14.17
N GLY A 88 -7.13 -18.71 13.89
CA GLY A 88 -6.60 -19.78 14.74
C GLY A 88 -6.36 -19.32 16.18
N ILE A 89 -5.68 -18.19 16.38
CA ILE A 89 -5.44 -17.59 17.70
C ILE A 89 -6.76 -17.14 18.34
N SER A 90 -7.67 -16.57 17.54
CA SER A 90 -8.95 -16.04 18.00
C SER A 90 -9.87 -17.12 18.60
N LYS A 91 -9.68 -18.39 18.24
CA LYS A 91 -10.42 -19.54 18.80
C LYS A 91 -10.16 -19.77 20.30
N LEU A 92 -9.08 -19.21 20.85
CA LEU A 92 -8.82 -19.19 22.30
C LEU A 92 -9.83 -18.32 23.07
N ILE A 93 -10.54 -17.45 22.36
CA ILE A 93 -11.57 -16.56 22.90
C ILE A 93 -12.95 -17.19 22.65
N PRO A 94 -13.88 -17.19 23.64
CA PRO A 94 -15.22 -17.73 23.46
C PRO A 94 -15.96 -17.15 22.25
N ALA A 95 -16.68 -18.01 21.52
CA ALA A 95 -17.51 -17.59 20.38
C ALA A 95 -18.59 -16.60 20.84
N GLY A 96 -18.80 -15.54 20.05
CA GLY A 96 -19.70 -14.44 20.41
C GLY A 96 -19.00 -13.24 21.03
N ASN A 97 -17.72 -13.37 21.41
CA ASN A 97 -16.96 -12.25 21.92
C ASN A 97 -16.43 -11.35 20.79
N MET A 98 -16.64 -10.04 20.92
CA MET A 98 -16.21 -9.01 19.97
C MET A 98 -14.69 -8.98 19.77
N LEU A 99 -13.90 -9.41 20.76
CA LEU A 99 -12.44 -9.46 20.65
C LEU A 99 -12.00 -10.42 19.54
N ARG A 100 -12.81 -11.45 19.25
CA ARG A 100 -12.52 -12.43 18.20
C ARG A 100 -12.50 -11.78 16.82
N SER A 101 -13.52 -10.98 16.50
CA SER A 101 -13.57 -10.21 15.25
C SER A 101 -12.47 -9.15 15.18
N ALA A 102 -12.16 -8.49 16.31
CA ALA A 102 -11.10 -7.49 16.40
C ALA A 102 -9.70 -8.05 16.08
N VAL A 103 -9.36 -9.25 16.57
CA VAL A 103 -8.06 -9.91 16.30
C VAL A 103 -7.88 -10.18 14.81
N VAL A 104 -8.90 -10.73 14.14
CA VAL A 104 -8.84 -11.07 12.72
C VAL A 104 -8.79 -9.81 11.85
N VAL A 105 -9.67 -8.83 12.10
CA VAL A 105 -9.70 -7.55 11.36
C VAL A 105 -8.41 -6.75 11.57
N GLY A 106 -7.79 -6.84 12.75
CA GLY A 106 -6.51 -6.18 13.05
C GLY A 106 -5.28 -6.89 12.48
N SER A 107 -5.39 -8.14 12.04
CA SER A 107 -4.23 -8.94 11.61
C SER A 107 -3.46 -8.37 10.41
N PRO A 108 -4.09 -7.78 9.37
CA PRO A 108 -3.35 -7.17 8.27
C PRO A 108 -2.50 -5.98 8.72
N LYS A 109 -2.95 -5.21 9.73
CA LYS A 109 -2.19 -4.10 10.30
C LYS A 109 -0.89 -4.58 10.96
N VAL A 110 -0.94 -5.70 11.70
CA VAL A 110 0.26 -6.32 12.30
C VAL A 110 1.24 -6.72 11.20
N LEU A 111 0.76 -7.49 10.22
CA LEU A 111 1.59 -8.04 9.15
C LEU A 111 2.23 -6.91 8.32
N GLN A 112 1.45 -5.90 7.96
CA GLN A 112 1.94 -4.78 7.18
C GLN A 112 2.89 -3.89 7.98
N ALA A 113 2.70 -3.74 9.31
CA ALA A 113 3.68 -3.09 10.18
C ALA A 113 5.03 -3.80 10.16
N MET A 114 5.04 -5.14 10.19
CA MET A 114 6.28 -5.91 10.07
C MET A 114 6.96 -5.72 8.71
N ILE A 115 6.20 -5.74 7.61
CA ILE A 115 6.71 -5.47 6.25
C ILE A 115 7.28 -4.04 6.17
N ALA A 116 6.61 -3.05 6.73
CA ALA A 116 7.09 -1.67 6.79
C ALA A 116 8.38 -1.54 7.61
N SER A 117 8.47 -2.24 8.75
CA SER A 117 9.68 -2.27 9.57
C SER A 117 10.88 -2.88 8.84
N LEU A 118 10.66 -3.93 8.05
CA LEU A 118 11.70 -4.50 7.20
C LEU A 118 12.14 -3.47 6.14
N GLY A 119 11.21 -2.77 5.51
CA GLY A 119 11.53 -1.71 4.55
C GLY A 119 12.46 -0.64 5.15
N ASP A 120 12.13 -0.12 6.33
CA ASP A 120 12.96 0.88 7.01
C ASP A 120 14.31 0.31 7.47
N TRP A 121 14.30 -0.92 8.01
CA TRP A 121 15.50 -1.63 8.43
C TRP A 121 16.48 -1.81 7.28
N TYR A 122 16.03 -2.34 6.15
CA TYR A 122 16.89 -2.58 4.99
C TYR A 122 17.29 -1.30 4.27
N THR A 123 16.48 -0.24 4.34
CA THR A 123 16.90 1.12 3.93
C THR A 123 18.10 1.58 4.74
N TRP A 124 18.04 1.43 6.07
CA TRP A 124 19.16 1.77 6.95
C TRP A 124 20.38 0.87 6.72
N GLN A 125 20.19 -0.45 6.59
CA GLN A 125 21.29 -1.38 6.36
C GLN A 125 21.98 -1.14 5.00
N LEU A 126 21.23 -0.79 3.96
CA LEU A 126 21.80 -0.38 2.68
C LEU A 126 22.62 0.91 2.84
N ALA A 127 22.11 1.90 3.58
CA ALA A 127 22.85 3.12 3.88
C ALA A 127 24.14 2.85 4.69
N VAL A 128 24.09 1.91 5.65
CA VAL A 128 25.27 1.45 6.41
C VAL A 128 26.28 0.76 5.50
N ASN A 129 25.83 -0.05 4.53
CA ASN A 129 26.73 -0.69 3.56
C ASN A 129 27.43 0.33 2.65
N ILE A 130 26.74 1.42 2.28
CA ILE A 130 27.28 2.45 1.38
C ILE A 130 28.19 3.42 2.14
N PHE A 131 27.73 3.99 3.25
CA PHE A 131 28.41 5.08 3.96
C PHE A 131 29.25 4.62 5.16
N GLY A 132 29.10 3.37 5.59
CA GLY A 132 29.72 2.81 6.78
C GLY A 132 28.85 2.91 8.04
N PRO A 133 29.10 2.04 9.03
CA PRO A 133 28.26 1.86 10.22
C PRO A 133 28.21 3.06 11.17
N ASP A 134 29.25 3.91 11.19
CA ASP A 134 29.33 5.07 12.08
C ASP A 134 29.13 6.40 11.34
N SER A 135 28.73 6.35 10.07
CA SER A 135 28.49 7.56 9.30
C SER A 135 27.18 8.20 9.70
N ASN A 136 27.21 9.51 9.94
CA ASN A 136 25.99 10.32 10.13
C ASN A 136 25.03 10.15 8.95
N ALA A 137 25.52 9.99 7.73
CA ALA A 137 24.67 9.78 6.56
C ALA A 137 23.84 8.50 6.69
N SER A 138 24.38 7.41 7.26
CA SER A 138 23.60 6.19 7.48
C SER A 138 22.44 6.42 8.46
N PHE A 139 22.68 7.15 9.56
CA PHE A 139 21.64 7.51 10.52
C PHE A 139 20.61 8.47 9.94
N PHE A 140 21.05 9.44 9.11
CA PHE A 140 20.14 10.36 8.44
C PHE A 140 19.25 9.65 7.43
N ALA A 141 19.72 8.61 6.75
CA ALA A 141 18.85 7.82 5.86
C ALA A 141 17.69 7.18 6.64
N LEU A 142 17.95 6.57 7.80
CA LEU A 142 16.90 6.03 8.67
C LEU A 142 16.00 7.14 9.24
N PHE A 143 16.58 8.26 9.65
CA PHE A 143 15.83 9.40 10.18
C PHE A 143 14.85 9.97 9.14
N LEU A 144 15.31 10.22 7.91
CA LEU A 144 14.46 10.69 6.81
C LEU A 144 13.36 9.67 6.48
N GLN A 145 13.68 8.38 6.56
CA GLN A 145 12.72 7.30 6.35
C GLN A 145 11.62 7.26 7.44
N LEU A 146 12.00 7.30 8.72
CA LEU A 146 11.05 7.21 9.84
C LEU A 146 10.15 8.45 9.97
N PHE A 147 10.70 9.63 9.69
CA PHE A 147 10.00 10.92 9.84
C PHE A 147 9.43 11.47 8.52
N SER A 148 9.49 10.71 7.42
CA SER A 148 8.76 11.06 6.19
C SER A 148 7.26 10.87 6.41
N ALA A 149 6.47 11.93 6.20
CA ALA A 149 5.01 11.86 6.29
C ALA A 149 4.41 10.86 5.30
N TRP A 150 4.99 10.76 4.08
CA TRP A 150 4.53 9.79 3.09
C TRP A 150 4.84 8.36 3.50
N GLN A 151 6.05 8.08 3.99
CA GLN A 151 6.39 6.76 4.53
C GLN A 151 5.50 6.41 5.73
N TRP A 152 5.25 7.35 6.63
CA TRP A 152 4.32 7.18 7.75
C TRP A 152 2.91 6.83 7.26
N TYR A 153 2.42 7.49 6.22
CA TYR A 153 1.04 7.31 5.74
C TYR A 153 0.81 6.05 4.90
N CYS A 154 1.79 5.65 4.08
CA CYS A 154 1.61 4.56 3.10
C CYS A 154 2.18 3.21 3.53
N SER A 155 3.29 3.17 4.29
CA SER A 155 4.04 1.92 4.51
C SER A 155 3.23 0.85 5.24
N THR A 156 2.38 1.26 6.17
CA THR A 156 1.53 0.37 6.99
C THR A 156 0.15 0.10 6.40
N ARG A 157 -0.15 0.69 5.23
CA ARG A 157 -1.34 0.37 4.42
C ARG A 157 -1.07 -0.81 3.50
N THR A 158 -2.09 -1.63 3.25
CA THR A 158 -1.99 -2.92 2.56
C THR A 158 -1.96 -2.79 1.03
N PHE A 159 -1.16 -1.84 0.53
CA PHE A 159 -0.89 -1.67 -0.89
C PHE A 159 0.20 -2.63 -1.36
N SER A 160 0.02 -3.16 -2.58
CA SER A 160 1.09 -3.89 -3.26
C SER A 160 2.32 -3.02 -3.50
N ASN A 161 2.17 -1.70 -3.68
CA ASN A 161 3.29 -0.77 -3.79
C ASN A 161 4.10 -0.64 -2.49
N SER A 162 3.46 -0.80 -1.33
CA SER A 162 4.17 -0.80 -0.04
C SER A 162 5.02 -2.06 0.10
N LEU A 163 4.49 -3.23 -0.27
CA LEU A 163 5.26 -4.47 -0.32
C LEU A 163 6.38 -4.40 -1.38
N GLU A 164 6.07 -3.90 -2.58
CA GLU A 164 7.04 -3.66 -3.66
C GLU A 164 8.21 -2.79 -3.17
N THR A 165 7.92 -1.70 -2.45
CA THR A 165 8.95 -0.79 -1.89
C THR A 165 9.87 -1.53 -0.93
N THR A 166 9.30 -2.33 0.00
CA THR A 166 10.08 -3.14 0.94
C THR A 166 10.93 -4.19 0.22
N LEU A 167 10.35 -4.95 -0.72
CA LEU A 167 11.06 -5.97 -1.49
C LEU A 167 12.20 -5.37 -2.33
N THR A 168 11.96 -4.19 -2.93
CA THR A 168 12.95 -3.47 -3.73
C THR A 168 14.16 -3.09 -2.89
N VAL A 169 13.96 -2.48 -1.71
CA VAL A 169 15.10 -2.07 -0.86
C VAL A 169 15.81 -3.27 -0.23
N MET A 170 15.09 -4.34 0.10
CA MET A 170 15.69 -5.61 0.54
C MET A 170 16.57 -6.20 -0.56
N ALA A 171 16.07 -6.25 -1.79
CA ALA A 171 16.81 -6.74 -2.93
C ALA A 171 18.05 -5.88 -3.21
N LEU A 172 17.93 -4.56 -3.16
CA LEU A 172 19.06 -3.63 -3.27
C LEU A 172 20.08 -3.82 -2.14
N TYR A 173 19.67 -4.12 -0.90
CA TYR A 173 20.60 -4.42 0.19
C TYR A 173 21.47 -5.64 -0.09
N TYR A 174 20.88 -6.72 -0.62
CA TYR A 174 21.59 -7.96 -0.92
C TYR A 174 22.34 -7.94 -2.26
N TRP A 175 22.12 -6.92 -3.10
CA TRP A 175 22.79 -6.78 -4.39
C TRP A 175 24.31 -6.62 -4.23
N PRO A 176 25.15 -7.27 -5.07
CA PRO A 176 26.60 -7.20 -4.95
C PRO A 176 27.16 -5.85 -5.45
N TRP A 177 27.02 -4.78 -4.66
CA TRP A 177 27.46 -3.41 -5.02
C TRP A 177 28.93 -3.26 -5.40
N ARG A 178 29.78 -4.24 -5.05
CA ARG A 178 31.20 -4.28 -5.46
C ARG A 178 31.36 -4.36 -6.98
N ILE A 179 30.35 -4.79 -7.74
CA ILE A 179 30.41 -4.77 -9.22
C ILE A 179 30.59 -3.35 -9.78
N PHE A 180 30.20 -2.32 -9.01
CA PHE A 180 30.30 -0.91 -9.40
C PHE A 180 31.58 -0.23 -8.91
N SER A 181 32.45 -0.91 -8.16
CA SER A 181 33.74 -0.34 -7.75
C SER A 181 34.71 -0.23 -8.93
N ALA A 182 35.67 0.68 -8.86
CA ALA A 182 36.77 0.71 -9.82
C ALA A 182 37.64 -0.55 -9.67
N ALA A 183 38.03 -1.19 -10.77
CA ALA A 183 38.97 -2.31 -10.74
C ALA A 183 40.30 -1.87 -10.12
N VAL A 184 40.85 -2.69 -9.22
CA VAL A 184 42.18 -2.48 -8.64
C VAL A 184 43.19 -3.23 -9.51
N SER A 185 44.15 -2.51 -10.10
CA SER A 185 45.28 -3.14 -10.79
C SER A 185 46.05 -3.99 -9.76
N THR A 186 46.02 -5.30 -9.94
CA THR A 186 46.69 -6.24 -9.05
C THR A 186 48.04 -6.59 -9.68
N LYS A 187 49.11 -6.50 -8.87
CA LYS A 187 50.44 -7.02 -9.23
C LYS A 187 50.34 -8.53 -9.53
N GLU A 188 51.29 -9.04 -10.31
CA GLU A 188 51.38 -10.44 -10.78
C GLU A 188 50.95 -11.45 -9.70
N ASN A 189 49.98 -12.32 -10.05
CA ASN A 189 49.31 -13.33 -9.22
C ASN A 189 48.35 -12.87 -8.10
N PRO A 190 47.19 -12.28 -8.42
CA PRO A 190 46.12 -12.12 -7.44
C PRO A 190 45.21 -13.36 -7.34
N LYS A 191 44.82 -13.72 -6.12
CA LYS A 191 43.60 -14.52 -5.88
C LYS A 191 42.41 -13.75 -6.46
N PRO A 192 41.47 -14.39 -7.20
CA PRO A 192 40.32 -13.69 -7.76
C PRO A 192 39.54 -13.02 -6.63
N ALA A 193 39.41 -11.69 -6.69
CA ALA A 193 38.63 -10.95 -5.71
C ALA A 193 37.17 -11.42 -5.78
N ASN A 194 36.59 -11.78 -4.64
CA ASN A 194 35.18 -12.18 -4.56
C ASN A 194 34.26 -10.95 -4.74
N ILE A 195 34.10 -10.50 -5.98
CA ILE A 195 33.33 -9.31 -6.37
C ILE A 195 31.82 -9.57 -6.24
N LEU A 196 31.37 -10.78 -6.58
CA LEU A 196 29.95 -11.18 -6.45
C LEU A 196 29.57 -11.52 -5.00
N GLY A 197 30.55 -11.70 -4.11
CA GLY A 197 30.31 -11.95 -2.71
C GLY A 197 29.72 -13.34 -2.44
N ASN A 198 28.71 -13.40 -1.58
CA ASN A 198 28.00 -14.65 -1.28
C ASN A 198 26.92 -14.90 -2.35
N ILE A 199 27.00 -16.06 -3.03
CA ILE A 199 26.03 -16.47 -4.05
C ILE A 199 24.59 -16.53 -3.51
N TRP A 200 24.41 -16.89 -2.23
CA TRP A 200 23.10 -16.91 -1.60
C TRP A 200 22.53 -15.50 -1.38
N GLY A 201 23.40 -14.52 -1.13
CA GLY A 201 23.01 -13.11 -1.09
C GLY A 201 22.54 -12.63 -2.45
N LEU A 202 23.28 -12.96 -3.52
CA LEU A 202 22.87 -12.65 -4.89
C LEU A 202 21.53 -13.31 -5.25
N ARG A 203 21.34 -14.60 -4.95
CA ARG A 203 20.08 -15.31 -5.18
C ARG A 203 18.92 -14.67 -4.43
N LEU A 204 19.12 -14.32 -3.17
CA LEU A 204 18.11 -13.63 -2.37
C LEU A 204 17.74 -12.27 -2.98
N SER A 205 18.74 -11.48 -3.40
CA SER A 205 18.53 -10.23 -4.12
C SER A 205 17.68 -10.41 -5.37
N LEU A 206 18.05 -11.38 -6.22
CA LEU A 206 17.35 -11.67 -7.49
C LEU A 206 15.93 -12.21 -7.26
N CYS A 207 15.71 -13.08 -6.28
CA CYS A 207 14.37 -13.56 -5.93
C CYS A 207 13.47 -12.43 -5.43
N LEU A 208 13.98 -11.56 -4.55
CA LEU A 208 13.24 -10.41 -4.04
C LEU A 208 12.93 -9.40 -5.16
N ALA A 209 13.88 -9.15 -6.06
CA ALA A 209 13.72 -8.33 -7.25
C ALA A 209 12.64 -8.88 -8.18
N ALA A 210 12.73 -10.18 -8.52
CA ALA A 210 11.75 -10.85 -9.35
C ALA A 210 10.35 -10.84 -8.71
N PHE A 211 10.27 -10.97 -7.38
CA PHE A 211 8.99 -10.91 -6.68
C PHE A 211 8.39 -9.50 -6.74
N ALA A 212 9.20 -8.45 -6.55
CA ALA A 212 8.75 -7.07 -6.74
C ALA A 212 8.23 -6.81 -8.17
N VAL A 213 8.93 -7.33 -9.20
CA VAL A 213 8.52 -7.22 -10.62
C VAL A 213 7.22 -7.99 -10.91
N VAL A 214 7.04 -9.18 -10.36
CA VAL A 214 5.79 -9.95 -10.53
C VAL A 214 4.61 -9.22 -9.91
N LEU A 215 4.78 -8.65 -8.72
CA LEU A 215 3.74 -7.86 -8.06
C LEU A 215 3.42 -6.57 -8.83
N ARG A 216 4.45 -5.92 -9.36
CA ARG A 216 4.36 -4.66 -10.10
C ARG A 216 5.40 -4.66 -11.24
N PRO A 217 4.98 -4.91 -12.49
CA PRO A 217 5.90 -5.00 -13.63
C PRO A 217 6.78 -3.76 -13.83
N THR A 218 6.31 -2.58 -13.42
CA THR A 218 7.05 -1.32 -13.47
C THR A 218 8.35 -1.33 -12.67
N ASN A 219 8.48 -2.21 -11.66
CA ASN A 219 9.73 -2.37 -10.90
C ASN A 219 10.92 -2.80 -11.78
N VAL A 220 10.64 -3.40 -12.95
CA VAL A 220 11.67 -3.79 -13.91
C VAL A 220 12.52 -2.60 -14.35
N LEU A 221 11.99 -1.38 -14.31
CA LEU A 221 12.72 -0.14 -14.67
C LEU A 221 13.92 0.10 -13.74
N ILE A 222 13.78 -0.20 -12.44
CA ILE A 222 14.86 -0.08 -11.45
C ILE A 222 15.95 -1.11 -11.78
N TRP A 223 15.57 -2.38 -11.94
CA TRP A 223 16.51 -3.48 -12.18
C TRP A 223 17.19 -3.43 -13.55
N ALA A 224 16.46 -3.00 -14.58
CA ALA A 224 17.01 -2.74 -15.91
C ALA A 224 18.07 -1.63 -15.85
N THR A 225 17.83 -0.57 -15.06
CA THR A 225 18.81 0.51 -14.89
C THR A 225 20.04 0.04 -14.12
N VAL A 226 19.86 -0.66 -12.99
CA VAL A 226 20.97 -1.21 -12.19
C VAL A 226 21.82 -2.16 -13.02
N SER A 227 21.19 -3.07 -13.77
CA SER A 227 21.88 -4.05 -14.61
C SER A 227 22.55 -3.40 -15.83
N GLY A 228 21.85 -2.49 -16.51
CA GLY A 228 22.37 -1.76 -17.66
C GLY A 228 23.60 -0.93 -17.29
N MET A 229 23.60 -0.26 -16.14
CA MET A 229 24.77 0.48 -15.67
C MET A 229 25.91 -0.42 -15.20
N ALA A 230 25.61 -1.63 -14.68
CA ALA A 230 26.65 -2.59 -14.32
C ALA A 230 27.45 -3.02 -15.57
N LEU A 231 26.75 -3.28 -16.67
CA LEU A 231 27.32 -3.71 -17.94
C LEU A 231 28.01 -2.57 -18.71
N THR A 232 27.33 -1.43 -18.85
CA THR A 232 27.81 -0.31 -19.68
C THR A 232 28.77 0.63 -18.94
N ARG A 233 28.70 0.67 -17.60
CA ARG A 233 29.37 1.67 -16.75
C ARG A 233 29.13 3.12 -17.13
N VAL A 234 28.04 3.41 -17.85
CA VAL A 234 27.66 4.78 -18.20
C VAL A 234 27.55 5.60 -16.91
N PHE A 235 28.19 6.77 -16.91
CA PHE A 235 28.33 7.67 -15.74
C PHE A 235 29.14 7.12 -14.54
N LEU A 236 29.78 5.95 -14.62
CA LEU A 236 30.63 5.43 -13.54
C LEU A 236 32.10 5.78 -13.75
N LYS A 237 32.86 5.88 -12.65
CA LYS A 237 34.31 6.13 -12.69
C LYS A 237 35.10 4.84 -12.46
N GLY A 238 36.15 4.65 -13.26
CA GLY A 238 37.10 3.53 -13.16
C GLY A 238 36.72 2.32 -14.03
N SER A 239 37.73 1.49 -14.32
CA SER A 239 37.57 0.30 -15.15
C SER A 239 36.64 -0.74 -14.52
N SER A 240 35.99 -1.55 -15.36
CA SER A 240 35.07 -2.60 -14.91
C SER A 240 35.82 -3.70 -14.16
N PRO A 241 35.39 -4.09 -12.94
CA PRO A 241 35.84 -5.31 -12.29
C PRO A 241 35.09 -6.55 -12.81
N LEU A 242 34.04 -6.38 -13.63
CA LEU A 242 33.26 -7.50 -14.17
C LEU A 242 34.05 -8.23 -15.27
N THR A 243 34.20 -9.53 -15.10
CA THR A 243 34.70 -10.43 -16.14
C THR A 243 33.54 -11.13 -16.84
N TRP A 244 33.79 -11.69 -18.03
CA TRP A 244 32.77 -12.45 -18.78
C TRP A 244 32.17 -13.60 -17.97
N SER A 245 33.00 -14.33 -17.21
CA SER A 245 32.55 -15.40 -16.32
C SER A 245 31.55 -14.91 -15.27
N MET A 246 31.75 -13.71 -14.71
CA MET A 246 30.84 -13.11 -13.72
C MET A 246 29.52 -12.69 -14.36
N ILE A 247 29.56 -12.17 -15.59
CA ILE A 247 28.35 -11.83 -16.36
C ILE A 247 27.53 -13.09 -16.62
N LEU A 248 28.16 -14.19 -17.02
CA LEU A 248 27.47 -15.47 -17.21
C LEU A 248 26.84 -16.00 -15.91
N VAL A 249 27.52 -15.87 -14.77
CA VAL A 249 26.95 -16.22 -13.46
C VAL A 249 25.75 -15.33 -13.14
N LEU A 250 25.85 -14.01 -13.30
CA LEU A 250 24.73 -13.09 -13.08
C LEU A 250 23.53 -13.44 -13.97
N ALA A 251 23.75 -13.71 -15.25
CA ALA A 251 22.70 -14.10 -16.19
C ALA A 251 22.05 -15.44 -15.81
N ARG A 252 22.86 -16.46 -15.46
CA ARG A 252 22.37 -17.76 -15.01
C ARG A 252 21.52 -17.64 -13.76
N GLU A 253 22.02 -16.95 -12.73
CA GLU A 253 21.28 -16.81 -11.47
C GLU A 253 20.02 -15.95 -11.67
N ALA A 254 20.06 -14.90 -12.49
CA ALA A 254 18.89 -14.09 -12.81
C ALA A 254 17.80 -14.93 -13.51
N PHE A 255 18.19 -15.78 -14.46
CA PHE A 255 17.28 -16.73 -15.10
C PHE A 255 16.70 -17.72 -14.09
N LEU A 256 17.52 -18.40 -13.30
CA LEU A 256 17.05 -19.40 -12.33
C LEU A 256 16.13 -18.81 -11.26
N CYS A 257 16.52 -17.68 -10.65
CA CYS A 257 15.72 -16.99 -9.64
C CYS A 257 14.45 -16.40 -10.24
N GLY A 258 14.53 -15.81 -11.44
CA GLY A 258 13.38 -15.28 -12.16
C GLY A 258 12.36 -16.36 -12.51
N SER A 259 12.82 -17.49 -13.07
CA SER A 259 11.98 -18.64 -13.40
C SER A 259 11.33 -19.26 -12.15
N LEU A 260 12.06 -19.34 -11.03
CA LEU A 260 11.51 -19.83 -9.77
C LEU A 260 10.33 -18.97 -9.29
N ILE A 261 10.52 -17.65 -9.24
CA ILE A 261 9.48 -16.73 -8.76
C ILE A 261 8.31 -16.66 -9.75
N LEU A 262 8.59 -16.65 -11.05
CA LEU A 262 7.56 -16.69 -12.08
C LEU A 262 6.73 -17.98 -11.99
N GLY A 263 7.38 -19.15 -11.88
CA GLY A 263 6.71 -20.43 -11.68
C GLY A 263 5.87 -20.46 -10.40
N THR A 264 6.37 -19.85 -9.31
CA THR A 264 5.61 -19.69 -8.06
C THR A 264 4.37 -18.81 -8.26
N SER A 265 4.48 -17.71 -9.02
CA SER A 265 3.33 -16.87 -9.36
C SER A 265 2.28 -17.64 -10.15
N VAL A 266 2.70 -18.30 -11.24
CA VAL A 266 1.78 -19.04 -12.10
C VAL A 266 1.11 -20.18 -11.32
N ALA A 267 1.84 -20.88 -10.45
CA ALA A 267 1.27 -21.90 -9.58
C ALA A 267 0.25 -21.31 -8.59
N SER A 268 0.59 -20.20 -7.92
CA SER A 268 -0.31 -19.49 -7.01
C SER A 268 -1.60 -19.06 -7.74
N ASP A 269 -1.45 -18.48 -8.93
CA ASP A 269 -2.58 -18.02 -9.74
C ASP A 269 -3.44 -19.21 -10.24
N TYR A 270 -2.83 -20.34 -10.61
CA TYR A 270 -3.57 -21.57 -10.92
C TYR A 270 -4.42 -22.06 -9.74
N PHE A 271 -3.86 -22.11 -8.54
CA PHE A 271 -4.61 -22.54 -7.35
C PHE A 271 -5.71 -21.54 -6.96
N TYR A 272 -5.48 -20.24 -7.17
CA TYR A 272 -6.47 -19.21 -6.84
C TYR A 272 -7.64 -19.19 -7.84
N PHE A 273 -7.35 -19.21 -9.15
CA PHE A 273 -8.37 -19.07 -10.20
C PHE A 273 -8.97 -20.41 -10.66
N GLY A 274 -8.29 -21.53 -10.38
CA GLY A 274 -8.72 -22.88 -10.78
C GLY A 274 -8.33 -23.28 -12.21
N PHE A 275 -7.62 -22.42 -12.94
CA PHE A 275 -7.14 -22.67 -14.30
C PHE A 275 -5.84 -21.90 -14.57
N TRP A 276 -5.09 -22.31 -15.60
CA TRP A 276 -3.83 -21.67 -15.97
C TRP A 276 -4.09 -20.26 -16.51
N THR A 277 -3.56 -19.27 -15.81
CA THR A 277 -3.65 -17.86 -16.21
C THR A 277 -2.35 -17.14 -15.84
N PHE A 278 -2.05 -16.08 -16.58
CA PHE A 278 -0.87 -15.25 -16.34
C PHE A 278 -1.29 -13.77 -16.22
N PRO A 279 -1.61 -13.30 -15.00
CA PRO A 279 -2.17 -11.96 -14.80
C PRO A 279 -1.36 -10.80 -15.36
N PRO A 280 -0.01 -10.78 -15.30
CA PRO A 280 0.79 -9.71 -15.91
C PRO A 280 0.55 -9.55 -17.42
N TYR A 281 0.39 -10.66 -18.14
CA TYR A 281 0.07 -10.63 -19.58
C TYR A 281 -1.36 -10.16 -19.81
N ASN A 282 -2.33 -10.66 -19.04
CA ASN A 282 -3.72 -10.22 -19.16
C ASN A 282 -3.85 -8.72 -18.88
N TRP A 283 -3.19 -8.22 -17.83
CA TRP A 283 -3.14 -6.79 -17.52
C TRP A 283 -2.53 -5.98 -18.66
N LEU A 284 -1.42 -6.42 -19.24
CA LEU A 284 -0.77 -5.72 -20.35
C LEU A 284 -1.66 -5.70 -21.59
N ASN A 285 -2.19 -6.86 -21.98
CA ASN A 285 -3.10 -7.00 -23.10
C ASN A 285 -4.34 -6.11 -22.89
N PHE A 286 -4.91 -6.12 -21.69
CA PHE A 286 -6.11 -5.36 -21.35
C PHE A 286 -5.85 -3.84 -21.39
N ASN A 287 -4.73 -3.35 -20.83
CA ASN A 287 -4.43 -1.92 -20.83
C ASN A 287 -4.08 -1.39 -22.22
N ILE A 288 -3.41 -2.19 -23.06
CA ILE A 288 -3.08 -1.80 -24.44
C ILE A 288 -4.32 -1.87 -25.34
N SER A 289 -5.12 -2.93 -25.25
CA SER A 289 -6.26 -3.14 -26.15
C SER A 289 -7.50 -2.33 -25.79
N LYS A 290 -7.79 -2.11 -24.51
CA LYS A 290 -9.04 -1.49 -24.04
C LYS A 290 -8.89 -0.03 -23.58
N SER A 291 -7.68 0.53 -23.53
CA SER A 291 -7.39 1.91 -23.10
C SER A 291 -8.06 2.35 -21.78
N LEU A 292 -8.38 1.39 -20.89
CA LEU A 292 -9.20 1.65 -19.70
C LEU A 292 -8.50 2.58 -18.70
N ALA A 293 -7.17 2.66 -18.70
CA ALA A 293 -6.44 3.60 -17.84
C ALA A 293 -6.91 5.06 -17.99
N VAL A 294 -7.47 5.43 -19.15
CA VAL A 294 -8.08 6.76 -19.37
C VAL A 294 -9.35 6.97 -18.54
N PHE A 295 -10.13 5.91 -18.31
CA PHE A 295 -11.37 5.94 -17.51
C PHE A 295 -11.10 6.36 -16.06
N TYR A 296 -9.91 6.04 -15.53
CA TYR A 296 -9.48 6.41 -14.18
C TYR A 296 -8.79 7.79 -14.11
N GLY A 297 -8.88 8.60 -15.17
CA GLY A 297 -8.36 9.96 -15.22
C GLY A 297 -6.98 10.09 -15.88
N ARG A 298 -6.64 11.33 -16.26
CA ARG A 298 -5.39 11.68 -16.96
C ARG A 298 -4.60 12.73 -16.18
N ASN A 299 -3.28 12.61 -16.18
CA ASN A 299 -2.36 13.54 -15.53
C ASN A 299 -1.32 14.08 -16.50
N PRO A 300 -0.88 15.35 -16.36
CA PRO A 300 0.15 15.93 -17.22
C PRO A 300 1.48 15.16 -17.12
N TRP A 301 2.31 15.25 -18.16
CA TRP A 301 3.60 14.52 -18.23
C TRP A 301 4.55 14.89 -17.07
N HIS A 302 4.50 16.13 -16.60
CA HIS A 302 5.35 16.64 -15.52
C HIS A 302 4.86 16.26 -14.12
N TYR A 303 3.74 15.54 -13.97
CA TYR A 303 3.12 15.22 -12.67
C TYR A 303 4.11 14.68 -11.64
N TYR A 304 4.96 13.73 -12.02
CA TYR A 304 5.93 13.15 -11.09
C TYR A 304 7.03 14.13 -10.67
N LEU A 305 7.37 15.10 -11.51
CA LEU A 305 8.34 16.15 -11.19
C LEU A 305 7.70 17.26 -10.34
N SER A 306 6.52 17.73 -10.72
CA SER A 306 5.85 18.88 -10.09
C SER A 306 5.08 18.52 -8.81
N GLN A 307 4.61 17.28 -8.68
CA GLN A 307 3.75 16.85 -7.58
C GLN A 307 4.26 15.56 -6.92
N GLY A 308 4.60 14.53 -7.71
CA GLY A 308 5.01 13.22 -7.19
C GLY A 308 6.23 13.28 -6.27
N ALA A 309 7.36 13.81 -6.74
CA ALA A 309 8.57 13.94 -5.94
C ALA A 309 8.39 14.87 -4.71
N PRO A 310 7.73 16.04 -4.82
CA PRO A 310 7.38 16.84 -3.64
C PRO A 310 6.52 16.11 -2.60
N LEU A 311 5.50 15.37 -3.03
CA LEU A 311 4.64 14.59 -2.12
C LEU A 311 5.41 13.44 -1.45
N LEU A 312 6.26 12.75 -2.22
CA LEU A 312 7.05 11.62 -1.76
C LEU A 312 8.12 12.03 -0.73
N CYS A 313 8.86 13.10 -1.03
CA CYS A 313 10.00 13.54 -0.23
C CYS A 313 9.65 14.58 0.84
N THR A 314 8.53 15.29 0.71
CA THR A 314 8.11 16.38 1.60
C THR A 314 9.26 17.35 1.93
N THR A 315 9.66 17.47 3.19
CA THR A 315 10.73 18.38 3.64
C THR A 315 12.14 17.86 3.34
N SER A 316 12.28 16.60 2.93
CA SER A 316 13.56 16.05 2.45
C SER A 316 13.84 16.38 0.99
N LEU A 317 12.86 16.93 0.26
CA LEU A 317 12.94 17.22 -1.18
C LEU A 317 14.20 18.00 -1.58
N PRO A 318 14.61 19.11 -0.91
CA PRO A 318 15.80 19.85 -1.32
C PRO A 318 17.06 19.00 -1.27
N PHE A 319 17.21 18.16 -0.24
CA PHE A 319 18.35 17.26 -0.09
C PHE A 319 18.31 16.12 -1.12
N ALA A 320 17.12 15.59 -1.42
CA ALA A 320 16.94 14.57 -2.44
C ALA A 320 17.31 15.10 -3.83
N LEU A 321 16.78 16.25 -4.24
CA LEU A 321 17.10 16.89 -5.53
C LEU A 321 18.58 17.20 -5.65
N TRP A 322 19.18 17.78 -4.60
CA TRP A 322 20.60 18.10 -4.61
C TRP A 322 21.48 16.85 -4.61
N GLY A 323 21.07 15.78 -3.93
CA GLY A 323 21.74 14.49 -3.96
C GLY A 323 21.67 13.79 -5.32
N LEU A 324 20.51 13.88 -6.00
CA LEU A 324 20.32 13.35 -7.35
C LEU A 324 21.24 14.06 -8.36
N TYR A 325 21.34 15.39 -8.26
CA TYR A 325 22.21 16.20 -9.11
C TYR A 325 23.70 16.02 -8.78
N LYS A 326 24.05 16.08 -7.49
CA LYS A 326 25.44 16.00 -6.98
C LYS A 326 25.51 14.97 -5.85
N PRO A 327 25.89 13.72 -6.14
CA PRO A 327 26.03 12.69 -5.10
C PRO A 327 27.02 13.10 -3.99
N GLY A 328 26.55 13.09 -2.74
CA GLY A 328 27.35 13.39 -1.56
C GLY A 328 28.22 12.21 -1.15
N SER A 329 29.34 12.01 -1.86
CA SER A 329 30.24 10.86 -1.71
C SER A 329 31.61 11.25 -1.19
N SER A 330 32.19 10.44 -0.30
CA SER A 330 33.58 10.57 0.17
C SER A 330 34.56 9.72 -0.64
N SER A 331 34.07 8.68 -1.33
CA SER A 331 34.89 7.77 -2.15
C SER A 331 34.33 7.59 -3.56
N THR A 332 35.17 7.12 -4.50
CA THR A 332 34.73 6.79 -5.87
C THR A 332 33.68 5.68 -5.88
N ASN A 333 33.78 4.70 -4.97
CA ASN A 333 32.83 3.60 -4.88
C ASN A 333 31.45 4.09 -4.42
N GLU A 334 31.39 4.91 -3.36
CA GLU A 334 30.15 5.56 -2.92
C GLU A 334 29.53 6.38 -4.06
N ARG A 335 30.35 7.16 -4.78
CA ARG A 335 29.88 7.96 -5.91
C ARG A 335 29.24 7.11 -7.00
N ASN A 336 29.88 6.00 -7.35
CA ASN A 336 29.36 5.09 -8.37
C ASN A 336 28.02 4.48 -7.93
N ILE A 337 27.92 4.00 -6.69
CA ILE A 337 26.66 3.45 -6.14
C ILE A 337 25.54 4.50 -6.16
N LEU A 338 25.81 5.70 -5.63
CA LEU A 338 24.83 6.79 -5.62
C LEU A 338 24.41 7.21 -7.03
N ARG A 339 25.31 7.18 -8.02
CA ARG A 339 24.94 7.43 -9.41
C ARG A 339 24.01 6.37 -9.98
N VAL A 340 24.25 5.08 -9.69
CA VAL A 340 23.34 3.99 -10.10
C VAL A 340 21.95 4.20 -9.50
N LEU A 341 21.91 4.50 -8.21
CA LEU A 341 20.68 4.79 -7.49
C LEU A 341 19.94 6.02 -8.07
N SER A 342 20.64 7.13 -8.30
CA SER A 342 20.06 8.33 -8.93
C SER A 342 19.55 8.03 -10.35
N SER A 343 20.30 7.28 -11.15
CA SER A 343 19.87 6.89 -12.49
C SER A 343 18.62 6.02 -12.47
N ALA A 344 18.47 5.10 -11.50
CA ALA A 344 17.25 4.32 -11.34
C ALA A 344 16.04 5.21 -11.04
N VAL A 345 16.22 6.26 -10.22
CA VAL A 345 15.17 7.28 -9.99
C VAL A 345 14.83 8.00 -11.28
N PHE A 346 15.83 8.53 -12.01
CA PHE A 346 15.59 9.26 -13.25
C PHE A 346 14.90 8.41 -14.32
N THR A 347 15.40 7.20 -14.59
CA THR A 347 14.80 6.30 -15.59
C THR A 347 13.36 5.96 -15.24
N THR A 348 13.08 5.65 -13.97
CA THR A 348 11.72 5.31 -13.53
C THR A 348 10.77 6.49 -13.66
N VAL A 349 11.18 7.69 -13.20
CA VAL A 349 10.37 8.91 -13.30
C VAL A 349 10.11 9.28 -14.76
N VAL A 350 11.12 9.26 -15.62
CA VAL A 350 10.98 9.58 -17.05
C VAL A 350 10.05 8.59 -17.73
N ALA A 351 10.23 7.28 -17.53
CA ALA A 351 9.39 6.26 -18.15
C ALA A 351 7.93 6.37 -17.70
N LEU A 352 7.67 6.54 -16.40
CA LEU A 352 6.30 6.67 -15.89
C LEU A 352 5.69 8.05 -16.19
N SER A 353 6.48 9.07 -16.50
CA SER A 353 5.94 10.35 -16.99
C SER A 353 5.25 10.24 -18.35
N LEU A 354 5.55 9.20 -19.14
CA LEU A 354 4.99 8.97 -20.48
C LEU A 354 3.60 8.33 -20.47
N ILE A 355 3.17 7.71 -19.36
CA ILE A 355 1.84 7.07 -19.27
C ILE A 355 0.75 8.09 -18.94
N SER A 356 -0.49 7.88 -19.41
CA SER A 356 -1.58 8.85 -19.25
C SER A 356 -2.09 8.96 -17.80
N HIS A 357 -2.31 7.80 -17.16
CA HIS A 357 -2.76 7.72 -15.78
C HIS A 357 -1.55 7.65 -14.83
N LYS A 358 -1.58 8.42 -13.74
CA LYS A 358 -0.44 8.56 -12.84
C LYS A 358 -0.92 8.65 -11.40
N GLU A 359 -0.18 8.02 -10.52
CA GLU A 359 -0.39 8.10 -9.08
C GLU A 359 0.95 8.15 -8.35
N VAL A 360 1.05 8.91 -7.26
CA VAL A 360 2.28 9.02 -6.46
C VAL A 360 2.75 7.65 -5.98
N ARG A 361 1.84 6.73 -5.65
CA ARG A 361 2.19 5.38 -5.20
C ARG A 361 2.97 4.55 -6.23
N PHE A 362 2.89 4.86 -7.52
CA PHE A 362 3.66 4.13 -8.55
C PHE A 362 5.16 4.41 -8.47
N ILE A 363 5.56 5.58 -7.94
CA ILE A 363 6.98 5.92 -7.70
C ILE A 363 7.40 5.69 -6.25
N TYR A 364 6.53 5.14 -5.41
CA TYR A 364 6.83 4.87 -4.00
C TYR A 364 8.07 3.99 -3.76
N PRO A 365 8.37 2.96 -4.59
CA PRO A 365 9.60 2.18 -4.47
C PRO A 365 10.90 3.00 -4.54
N LEU A 366 10.84 4.24 -5.05
CA LEU A 366 11.99 5.14 -5.12
C LEU A 366 12.28 5.86 -3.80
N LEU A 367 11.34 5.92 -2.84
CA LEU A 367 11.52 6.68 -1.60
C LEU A 367 12.75 6.24 -0.78
N PRO A 368 13.01 4.94 -0.54
CA PRO A 368 14.24 4.51 0.12
C PRO A 368 15.50 4.99 -0.59
N ILE A 369 15.49 4.96 -1.93
CA ILE A 369 16.62 5.42 -2.76
C ILE A 369 16.82 6.93 -2.60
N LEU A 370 15.73 7.71 -2.68
CA LEU A 370 15.74 9.16 -2.51
C LEU A 370 16.26 9.56 -1.12
N ASN A 371 15.83 8.86 -0.06
CA ASN A 371 16.31 9.10 1.30
C ASN A 371 17.80 8.77 1.46
N ILE A 372 18.29 7.68 0.86
CA ILE A 372 19.72 7.34 0.86
C ILE A 372 20.55 8.41 0.13
N VAL A 373 20.09 8.87 -1.03
CA VAL A 373 20.77 9.90 -1.83
C VAL A 373 20.74 11.27 -1.13
N ALA A 374 19.66 11.58 -0.41
CA ALA A 374 19.52 12.80 0.38
C ALA A 374 20.40 12.81 1.64
N ALA A 375 20.65 11.65 2.23
CA ALA A 375 21.18 11.55 3.59
C ALA A 375 22.56 12.20 3.82
N PRO A 376 23.56 12.12 2.93
CA PRO A 376 24.83 12.82 3.12
C PRO A 376 24.67 14.34 3.23
N TRP A 377 23.79 14.91 2.41
CA TRP A 377 23.52 16.35 2.40
C TRP A 377 22.75 16.77 3.65
N ALA A 378 21.70 16.04 4.02
CA ALA A 378 20.97 16.28 5.27
C ALA A 378 21.90 16.18 6.48
N ALA A 379 22.76 15.15 6.55
CA ALA A 379 23.74 14.99 7.61
C ALA A 379 24.71 16.18 7.68
N SER A 380 25.26 16.61 6.55
CA SER A 380 26.19 17.76 6.50
C SER A 380 25.54 19.09 6.89
N PHE A 381 24.24 19.24 6.62
CA PHE A 381 23.49 20.45 6.93
C PHE A 381 23.07 20.52 8.40
N PHE A 382 22.63 19.40 8.98
CA PHE A 382 22.11 19.36 10.36
C PHE A 382 23.13 18.93 11.41
N THR A 383 24.34 18.53 11.02
CA THR A 383 25.39 18.15 11.97
C THR A 383 26.71 18.86 11.70
N SER A 384 27.41 19.17 12.78
CA SER A 384 28.80 19.63 12.76
C SER A 384 29.71 18.58 13.40
N PRO A 385 30.95 18.41 12.91
CA PRO A 385 31.97 17.62 13.60
C PRO A 385 32.14 18.12 15.04
N SER A 386 32.33 17.20 15.97
CA SER A 386 32.68 17.58 17.33
C SER A 386 34.08 18.20 17.37
N SER A 387 34.25 19.26 18.15
CA SER A 387 35.54 19.93 18.36
C SER A 387 36.51 19.14 19.25
N SER A 388 36.07 18.03 19.89
CA SER A 388 36.95 17.20 20.71
C SER A 388 37.54 16.03 19.92
N LYS A 389 38.87 15.85 20.02
CA LYS A 389 39.63 14.72 19.45
C LYS A 389 39.34 13.36 20.12
N ALA A 390 38.38 13.30 21.05
CA ALA A 390 38.01 12.06 21.71
C ALA A 390 37.19 11.18 20.76
N ALA A 391 37.58 9.90 20.62
CA ALA A 391 37.01 8.90 19.72
C ALA A 391 35.50 8.60 19.95
N THR A 392 34.88 9.19 20.97
CA THR A 392 33.49 8.97 21.39
C THR A 392 32.58 10.19 21.23
N SER A 393 33.06 11.28 20.62
CA SER A 393 32.30 12.52 20.59
C SER A 393 31.15 12.48 19.57
N ARG A 394 29.92 12.68 20.07
CA ARG A 394 28.71 12.71 19.24
C ARG A 394 28.71 13.99 18.39
N PRO A 395 28.24 13.94 17.13
CA PRO A 395 28.08 15.13 16.30
C PRO A 395 27.15 16.14 16.99
N ARG A 396 27.46 17.43 16.86
CA ARG A 396 26.60 18.50 17.40
C ARG A 396 25.53 18.85 16.38
N LEU A 397 24.29 18.99 16.83
CA LEU A 397 23.17 19.45 16.00
C LEU A 397 23.35 20.93 15.61
N ARG A 398 23.34 21.19 14.30
CA ARG A 398 23.34 22.50 13.66
C ARG A 398 21.98 22.76 13.00
N ASN A 399 21.65 24.02 12.71
CA ASN A 399 20.45 24.41 11.96
C ASN A 399 19.16 23.87 12.61
N LYS A 400 19.11 23.83 13.95
CA LYS A 400 18.01 23.27 14.74
C LYS A 400 16.63 23.85 14.37
N PRO A 401 16.46 25.17 14.13
CA PRO A 401 15.14 25.71 13.77
C PRO A 401 14.57 25.08 12.50
N TYR A 402 15.40 24.89 11.46
CA TYR A 402 14.99 24.24 10.22
C TYR A 402 14.66 22.76 10.42
N LEU A 403 15.40 22.05 11.27
CA LEU A 403 15.10 20.66 11.60
C LEU A 403 13.76 20.53 12.32
N ILE A 404 13.52 21.39 13.31
CA ILE A 404 12.26 21.42 14.07
C ILE A 404 11.09 21.78 13.16
N ALA A 405 11.25 22.78 12.29
CA ALA A 405 10.23 23.14 11.29
C ALA A 405 9.93 21.97 10.34
N ALA A 406 10.98 21.30 9.81
CA ALA A 406 10.82 20.15 8.91
C ALA A 406 10.10 18.98 9.59
N LEU A 407 10.46 18.66 10.85
CA LEU A 407 9.77 17.66 11.65
C LEU A 407 8.33 18.06 11.94
N GLY A 408 8.09 19.33 12.28
CA GLY A 408 6.76 19.88 12.55
C GLY A 408 5.84 19.73 11.33
N VAL A 409 6.31 20.08 10.13
CA VAL A 409 5.55 19.91 8.89
C VAL A 409 5.20 18.44 8.65
N ASN A 410 6.17 17.51 8.76
CA ASN A 410 5.88 16.09 8.58
C ASN A 410 4.94 15.54 9.65
N LEU A 411 5.09 15.96 10.90
CA LEU A 411 4.23 15.50 11.99
C LEU A 411 2.79 16.00 11.82
N ILE A 412 2.60 17.27 11.41
CA ILE A 412 1.29 17.84 11.12
C ILE A 412 0.64 17.11 9.94
N LEU A 413 1.37 16.91 8.85
CA LEU A 413 0.86 16.17 7.68
C LEU A 413 0.53 14.72 8.02
N ALA A 414 1.43 14.02 8.71
CA ALA A 414 1.22 12.65 9.16
C ALA A 414 0.02 12.55 10.10
N GLY A 415 -0.13 13.48 11.06
CA GLY A 415 -1.26 13.54 11.97
C GLY A 415 -2.58 13.82 11.25
N TYR A 416 -2.60 14.81 10.37
CA TYR A 416 -3.78 15.14 9.55
C TYR A 416 -4.23 13.92 8.73
N LEU A 417 -3.30 13.30 8.00
CA LEU A 417 -3.59 12.13 7.18
C LEU A 417 -3.95 10.89 8.01
N SER A 418 -3.42 10.74 9.22
CA SER A 418 -3.73 9.58 10.08
C SER A 418 -5.09 9.67 10.78
N PHE A 419 -5.58 10.88 11.07
CA PHE A 419 -6.74 11.07 11.96
C PHE A 419 -7.89 11.89 11.38
N LEU A 420 -7.62 12.83 10.46
CA LEU A 420 -8.59 13.85 10.06
C LEU A 420 -9.10 13.68 8.62
N HIS A 421 -8.29 13.17 7.71
CA HIS A 421 -8.68 12.99 6.32
C HIS A 421 -9.43 11.67 6.10
N GLN A 422 -10.72 11.70 5.79
CA GLN A 422 -11.54 10.50 5.54
C GLN A 422 -11.55 9.42 6.64
N PRO A 423 -11.82 9.72 7.93
CA PRO A 423 -11.92 8.70 8.97
C PRO A 423 -13.30 7.99 9.03
N ALA A 424 -14.37 8.63 8.55
CA ALA A 424 -15.73 8.07 8.61
C ALA A 424 -15.89 6.69 7.92
N PRO A 425 -15.28 6.42 6.74
CA PRO A 425 -15.40 5.14 6.06
C PRO A 425 -14.99 3.91 6.87
N LEU A 426 -14.01 4.03 7.77
CA LEU A 426 -13.60 2.92 8.64
C LEU A 426 -14.50 2.82 9.89
N ASN A 427 -14.89 3.98 10.42
CA ASN A 427 -15.72 4.07 11.62
C ASN A 427 -17.14 3.56 11.38
N VAL A 428 -17.73 3.81 10.20
CA VAL A 428 -19.07 3.33 9.87
C VAL A 428 -19.15 1.80 9.85
N LEU A 429 -18.13 1.12 9.32
CA LEU A 429 -18.09 -0.34 9.32
C LEU A 429 -17.92 -0.91 10.72
N SER A 430 -17.16 -0.20 11.57
CA SER A 430 -17.04 -0.55 12.99
C SER A 430 -18.36 -0.36 13.73
N TYR A 431 -19.14 0.67 13.39
CA TYR A 431 -20.49 0.89 13.91
C TYR A 431 -21.45 -0.23 13.48
N LEU A 432 -21.54 -0.50 12.17
CA LEU A 432 -22.43 -1.56 11.64
C LEU A 432 -22.09 -2.94 12.20
N ARG A 433 -20.80 -3.26 12.36
CA ARG A 433 -20.37 -4.52 12.97
C ARG A 433 -20.87 -4.65 14.41
N LYS A 434 -20.74 -3.59 15.22
CA LYS A 434 -21.21 -3.59 16.62
C LYS A 434 -22.73 -3.71 16.70
N GLU A 435 -23.45 -3.01 15.82
CA GLU A 435 -24.90 -3.14 15.76
C GLU A 435 -25.33 -4.55 15.35
N TYR A 436 -24.65 -5.17 14.39
CA TYR A 436 -24.92 -6.55 14.01
C TYR A 436 -24.60 -7.54 15.15
N GLU A 437 -23.50 -7.33 15.87
CA GLU A 437 -23.15 -8.11 17.07
C GLU A 437 -24.22 -8.02 18.16
N ARG A 438 -24.87 -6.86 18.29
CA ARG A 438 -25.94 -6.58 19.26
C ARG A 438 -27.28 -7.21 18.85
N VAL A 439 -27.65 -7.11 17.57
CA VAL A 439 -28.97 -7.56 17.07
C VAL A 439 -28.97 -9.06 16.73
N HIS A 440 -27.87 -9.62 16.22
CA HIS A 440 -27.78 -11.02 15.77
C HIS A 440 -26.75 -11.87 16.54
N PRO A 441 -26.85 -12.01 17.87
CA PRO A 441 -25.85 -12.73 18.66
C PRO A 441 -25.75 -14.23 18.29
N ALA A 442 -26.84 -14.83 17.79
CA ALA A 442 -26.83 -16.21 17.30
C ALA A 442 -26.02 -16.35 16.00
N SER A 443 -26.25 -15.48 15.01
CA SER A 443 -25.52 -15.45 13.74
C SER A 443 -24.04 -15.13 13.96
N VAL A 444 -23.71 -14.25 14.91
CA VAL A 444 -22.31 -13.98 15.33
C VAL A 444 -21.62 -15.23 15.89
N ARG A 445 -22.30 -16.01 16.74
CA ARG A 445 -21.74 -17.28 17.26
C ARG A 445 -21.57 -18.31 16.16
N LEU A 446 -22.50 -18.37 15.21
CA LEU A 446 -22.41 -19.26 14.05
C LEU A 446 -21.22 -18.88 13.16
N ALA A 447 -21.11 -17.61 12.77
CA ALA A 447 -20.02 -17.09 11.97
C ALA A 447 -18.65 -17.39 12.59
N HIS A 448 -18.50 -17.22 13.91
CA HIS A 448 -17.28 -17.58 14.62
C HIS A 448 -16.93 -19.07 14.58
N LYS A 449 -17.91 -19.96 14.37
CA LYS A 449 -17.68 -21.41 14.28
C LYS A 449 -17.46 -21.89 12.87
N THR A 450 -18.21 -21.36 11.91
CA THR A 450 -18.32 -21.93 10.55
C THR A 450 -17.83 -21.00 9.45
N HIS A 451 -17.66 -19.70 9.73
CA HIS A 451 -17.44 -18.65 8.73
C HIS A 451 -18.49 -18.61 7.61
N GLN A 452 -19.70 -19.13 7.90
CA GLN A 452 -20.82 -19.17 6.97
C GLN A 452 -21.97 -18.27 7.43
N PRO A 453 -22.77 -17.74 6.49
CA PRO A 453 -23.99 -17.01 6.82
C PRO A 453 -25.05 -17.96 7.44
N PRO A 454 -26.00 -17.42 8.22
CA PRO A 454 -27.13 -18.21 8.73
C PRO A 454 -28.07 -18.65 7.60
N THR A 455 -28.82 -19.72 7.88
CA THR A 455 -29.90 -20.23 7.03
C THR A 455 -31.17 -20.38 7.87
N PRO A 456 -32.27 -19.66 7.60
CA PRO A 456 -32.42 -18.62 6.55
C PRO A 456 -31.48 -17.43 6.77
N ARG A 457 -31.25 -16.63 5.72
CA ARG A 457 -30.45 -15.41 5.84
C ARG A 457 -31.13 -14.44 6.79
N ASP A 458 -30.31 -13.65 7.49
CA ASP A 458 -30.77 -12.45 8.20
C ASP A 458 -31.26 -11.41 7.16
N GLU A 459 -31.72 -10.25 7.64
CA GLU A 459 -32.15 -9.17 6.76
C GLU A 459 -31.00 -8.53 5.96
N LEU A 460 -31.35 -7.74 4.94
CA LEU A 460 -30.44 -6.77 4.37
C LEU A 460 -30.06 -5.74 5.44
N PHE A 461 -28.88 -5.90 6.03
CA PHE A 461 -28.50 -5.12 7.19
C PHE A 461 -28.15 -3.68 6.84
N ALA A 462 -27.45 -3.46 5.72
CA ALA A 462 -27.01 -2.14 5.30
C ALA A 462 -27.05 -1.91 3.78
N LEU A 463 -27.58 -0.77 3.36
CA LEU A 463 -27.55 -0.27 1.99
C LEU A 463 -26.67 0.98 1.90
N PHE A 464 -25.62 0.94 1.08
CA PHE A 464 -24.69 2.04 0.86
C PHE A 464 -25.06 2.81 -0.41
N LEU A 465 -25.71 3.96 -0.25
CA LEU A 465 -26.04 4.93 -1.29
C LEU A 465 -24.96 6.02 -1.33
N MET A 466 -23.81 5.66 -1.90
CA MET A 466 -22.63 6.52 -2.00
C MET A 466 -21.77 6.06 -3.19
N PRO A 467 -20.74 6.81 -3.62
CA PRO A 467 -19.90 6.36 -4.71
C PRO A 467 -19.27 5.02 -4.38
N CYS A 468 -19.09 4.16 -5.39
CA CYS A 468 -18.50 2.84 -5.20
C CYS A 468 -17.16 2.91 -4.44
N HIS A 469 -16.84 1.83 -3.74
CA HIS A 469 -15.58 1.68 -3.01
C HIS A 469 -15.23 2.86 -2.07
N SER A 470 -16.24 3.54 -1.53
CA SER A 470 -16.06 4.59 -0.52
C SER A 470 -15.74 4.04 0.87
N THR A 471 -16.00 2.75 1.11
CA THR A 471 -15.63 2.03 2.33
C THR A 471 -14.93 0.72 1.97
N PRO A 472 -14.17 0.12 2.90
CA PRO A 472 -13.86 -1.31 2.84
C PRO A 472 -15.14 -2.16 2.80
N TRP A 473 -14.98 -3.48 2.72
CA TRP A 473 -16.11 -4.40 2.70
C TRP A 473 -15.98 -5.52 3.74
N ARG A 474 -15.93 -6.79 3.33
CA ARG A 474 -16.01 -7.94 4.23
C ARG A 474 -14.84 -8.04 5.18
N SER A 475 -13.65 -7.61 4.75
CA SER A 475 -12.45 -7.53 5.61
C SER A 475 -12.67 -6.66 6.87
N HIS A 476 -13.70 -5.82 6.87
CA HIS A 476 -14.06 -4.93 7.97
C HIS A 476 -15.48 -5.15 8.52
N LEU A 477 -16.43 -5.65 7.71
CA LEU A 477 -17.75 -6.08 8.21
C LEU A 477 -17.69 -7.41 8.96
N TYR A 478 -16.71 -8.26 8.62
CA TYR A 478 -16.36 -9.54 9.27
C TYR A 478 -17.43 -10.65 9.14
N TYR A 479 -18.68 -10.39 9.55
CA TYR A 479 -19.71 -11.42 9.69
C TYR A 479 -20.43 -11.73 8.38
N PRO A 480 -20.36 -12.95 7.81
CA PRO A 480 -21.02 -13.28 6.54
C PRO A 480 -22.55 -13.11 6.56
N GLY A 481 -23.21 -13.18 7.72
CA GLY A 481 -24.64 -12.89 7.86
C GLY A 481 -25.00 -11.40 7.91
N LEU A 482 -24.02 -10.50 8.10
CA LEU A 482 -24.20 -9.07 7.90
C LEU A 482 -24.23 -8.83 6.39
N ASP A 483 -25.43 -8.97 5.81
CA ASP A 483 -25.67 -8.76 4.39
C ASP A 483 -25.76 -7.26 4.10
N ALA A 484 -25.11 -6.83 3.03
CA ALA A 484 -25.03 -5.43 2.67
C ALA A 484 -24.98 -5.26 1.16
N TYR A 485 -25.47 -4.11 0.70
CA TYR A 485 -25.45 -3.74 -0.71
C TYR A 485 -24.77 -2.39 -0.89
N ALA A 486 -23.98 -2.23 -1.96
CA ALA A 486 -23.36 -0.96 -2.32
C ALA A 486 -23.48 -0.73 -3.83
N LEU A 487 -23.58 0.55 -4.23
CA LEU A 487 -23.58 0.92 -5.64
C LEU A 487 -22.24 0.53 -6.29
N THR A 488 -22.33 -0.10 -7.45
CA THR A 488 -21.17 -0.55 -8.23
C THR A 488 -20.67 0.54 -9.17
N CYS A 489 -19.41 0.41 -9.62
CA CYS A 489 -18.84 1.26 -10.66
C CYS A 489 -18.07 0.42 -11.67
N GLU A 490 -18.74 -0.62 -12.16
CA GLU A 490 -18.15 -1.52 -13.13
C GLU A 490 -17.81 -0.73 -14.41
N PRO A 491 -16.59 -0.84 -14.94
CA PRO A 491 -16.27 -0.20 -16.21
C PRO A 491 -17.07 -0.87 -17.34
N PRO A 492 -17.26 -0.19 -18.48
CA PRO A 492 -18.08 -0.75 -19.56
C PRO A 492 -17.30 -1.80 -20.37
N LEU A 493 -17.08 -2.98 -19.80
CA LEU A 493 -16.11 -3.97 -20.31
C LEU A 493 -16.42 -4.50 -21.72
N ASP A 494 -17.69 -4.41 -22.13
CA ASP A 494 -18.24 -4.95 -23.37
C ASP A 494 -18.39 -3.90 -24.48
N THR A 495 -18.11 -2.62 -24.21
CA THR A 495 -18.13 -1.56 -25.23
C THR A 495 -16.76 -1.36 -25.86
N GLN A 496 -16.72 -1.13 -27.18
CA GLN A 496 -15.46 -0.87 -27.88
C GLN A 496 -14.86 0.49 -27.45
N PRO A 497 -13.53 0.64 -27.41
CA PRO A 497 -12.89 1.93 -27.13
C PRO A 497 -13.21 2.97 -28.20
N ASN A 498 -13.27 4.25 -27.81
CA ASN A 498 -13.51 5.40 -28.69
C ASN A 498 -14.84 5.37 -29.46
N THR A 499 -15.90 4.81 -28.85
CA THR A 499 -17.26 4.86 -29.41
C THR A 499 -18.17 5.78 -28.59
N PRO A 500 -19.24 6.34 -29.19
CA PRO A 500 -20.21 7.14 -28.45
C PRO A 500 -20.85 6.40 -27.27
N GLU A 501 -21.04 5.08 -27.38
CA GLU A 501 -21.56 4.25 -26.29
C GLU A 501 -20.59 4.19 -25.11
N ARG A 502 -19.29 4.16 -25.38
CA ARG A 502 -18.24 4.20 -24.37
C ARG A 502 -18.20 5.53 -23.63
N ASP A 503 -18.30 6.62 -24.37
CA ASP A 503 -18.21 7.98 -23.85
C ASP A 503 -19.45 8.39 -23.04
N ASN A 504 -20.62 7.84 -23.41
CA ASN A 504 -21.89 8.06 -22.70
C ASN A 504 -22.19 7.03 -21.61
N TYR A 505 -21.27 6.10 -21.34
CA TYR A 505 -21.48 5.09 -20.32
C TYR A 505 -21.64 5.72 -18.92
N ARG A 506 -22.65 5.25 -18.20
CA ARG A 506 -22.91 5.58 -16.79
C ARG A 506 -22.96 4.31 -15.97
N ASP A 507 -22.04 4.21 -15.02
CA ASP A 507 -22.08 3.12 -14.05
C ASP A 507 -23.23 3.29 -13.05
N GLU A 508 -23.45 2.30 -12.19
CA GLU A 508 -24.58 2.32 -11.26
C GLU A 508 -24.52 3.49 -10.27
N ALA A 509 -23.33 3.79 -9.74
CA ALA A 509 -23.15 4.95 -8.87
C ALA A 509 -23.43 6.24 -9.64
N ASP A 510 -22.91 6.40 -10.85
CA ASP A 510 -23.17 7.58 -11.67
C ASP A 510 -24.66 7.75 -11.99
N ARG A 511 -25.39 6.68 -12.34
CA ARG A 511 -26.84 6.74 -12.58
C ARG A 511 -27.62 7.22 -11.34
N PHE A 512 -27.23 6.77 -10.15
CA PHE A 512 -27.82 7.26 -8.91
C PHE A 512 -27.53 8.75 -8.67
N TYR A 513 -26.33 9.23 -8.98
CA TYR A 513 -26.00 10.66 -8.82
C TYR A 513 -26.57 11.54 -9.93
N ASP A 514 -26.85 10.99 -11.12
CA ASP A 514 -27.51 11.68 -12.23
C ASP A 514 -29.03 11.88 -11.98
N ASP A 515 -29.74 10.85 -11.48
CA ASP A 515 -31.15 10.93 -11.09
C ASP A 515 -31.47 9.99 -9.89
N ALA A 516 -31.22 10.48 -8.68
CA ALA A 516 -31.39 9.70 -7.46
C ALA A 516 -32.83 9.21 -7.24
N ILE A 517 -33.84 10.04 -7.53
CA ILE A 517 -35.24 9.70 -7.26
C ILE A 517 -35.72 8.67 -8.29
N GLY A 518 -35.40 8.88 -9.57
CA GLY A 518 -35.72 7.91 -10.63
C GLY A 518 -35.01 6.59 -10.43
N PHE A 519 -33.73 6.61 -10.05
CA PHE A 519 -32.96 5.40 -9.73
C PHE A 519 -33.57 4.61 -8.58
N LEU A 520 -33.91 5.26 -7.47
CA LEU A 520 -34.52 4.58 -6.31
C LEU A 520 -35.92 4.02 -6.65
N THR A 521 -36.69 4.76 -7.44
CA THR A 521 -38.08 4.39 -7.81
C THR A 521 -38.15 3.27 -8.83
N ASN A 522 -37.32 3.31 -9.87
CA ASN A 522 -37.45 2.45 -11.05
C ASN A 522 -36.42 1.32 -11.07
N GLU A 523 -35.21 1.56 -10.56
CA GLU A 523 -34.11 0.59 -10.60
C GLU A 523 -34.01 -0.20 -9.28
N LEU A 524 -33.68 0.50 -8.19
CA LEU A 524 -33.23 -0.15 -6.95
C LEU A 524 -34.37 -0.83 -6.17
N PHE A 525 -35.38 -0.05 -5.76
CA PHE A 525 -36.60 -0.56 -5.12
C PHE A 525 -37.72 -0.84 -6.14
N GLY A 526 -37.48 -0.45 -7.39
CA GLY A 526 -38.41 -0.65 -8.50
C GLY A 526 -38.40 -2.06 -9.10
N PRO A 527 -39.12 -2.25 -10.21
CA PRO A 527 -39.30 -3.55 -10.84
C PRO A 527 -38.01 -4.17 -11.40
N GLN A 528 -36.95 -3.39 -11.64
CA GLN A 528 -35.73 -3.91 -12.26
C GLN A 528 -34.90 -4.80 -11.32
N ARG A 529 -34.77 -4.43 -10.04
CA ARG A 529 -33.98 -5.20 -9.06
C ARG A 529 -34.78 -5.63 -7.84
N LYS A 530 -35.71 -4.80 -7.36
CA LYS A 530 -36.56 -5.06 -6.19
C LYS A 530 -35.77 -5.57 -4.97
N ILE A 531 -34.79 -4.78 -4.52
CA ILE A 531 -33.99 -5.13 -3.33
C ILE A 531 -34.85 -5.14 -2.05
N ASP A 532 -34.52 -6.01 -1.11
CA ASP A 532 -35.15 -6.02 0.22
C ASP A 532 -34.96 -4.68 0.93
N ILE A 533 -35.91 -4.32 1.78
CA ILE A 533 -35.82 -3.07 2.55
C ILE A 533 -34.68 -3.21 3.56
N PRO A 534 -33.65 -2.35 3.54
CA PRO A 534 -32.53 -2.49 4.45
C PRO A 534 -32.91 -2.06 5.87
N ARG A 535 -32.22 -2.57 6.89
CA ARG A 535 -32.29 -1.99 8.25
C ARG A 535 -31.65 -0.61 8.31
N TYR A 536 -30.46 -0.47 7.71
CA TYR A 536 -29.72 0.78 7.68
C TYR A 536 -29.47 1.26 6.25
N ILE A 537 -29.65 2.56 6.02
CA ILE A 537 -29.14 3.25 4.82
C ILE A 537 -27.90 4.04 5.24
N VAL A 538 -26.84 3.97 4.44
CA VAL A 538 -25.57 4.63 4.68
C VAL A 538 -25.24 5.50 3.48
N GLY A 539 -24.85 6.75 3.72
CA GLY A 539 -24.57 7.71 2.65
C GLY A 539 -23.83 8.94 3.16
N PHE A 540 -23.34 9.76 2.24
CA PHE A 540 -22.85 11.10 2.59
C PHE A 540 -24.03 12.05 2.77
N GLU A 541 -23.90 13.06 3.62
CA GLU A 541 -25.00 13.95 4.00
C GLU A 541 -25.69 14.64 2.80
N GLY A 542 -24.96 14.83 1.70
CA GLY A 542 -25.49 15.40 0.47
C GLY A 542 -26.63 14.60 -0.17
N ILE A 543 -26.77 13.29 0.10
CA ILE A 543 -27.83 12.46 -0.48
C ILE A 543 -29.15 12.53 0.30
N GLU A 544 -29.14 13.12 1.49
CA GLU A 544 -30.30 13.09 2.37
C GLU A 544 -31.54 13.79 1.81
N PRO A 545 -31.45 14.98 1.18
CA PRO A 545 -32.61 15.61 0.57
C PRO A 545 -33.26 14.70 -0.48
N TRP A 546 -32.45 14.02 -1.29
CA TRP A 546 -32.94 13.09 -2.32
C TRP A 546 -33.63 11.88 -1.71
N LEU A 547 -33.08 11.33 -0.63
CA LEU A 547 -33.69 10.22 0.11
C LEU A 547 -35.06 10.63 0.68
N LEU A 548 -35.16 11.81 1.30
CA LEU A 548 -36.42 12.31 1.85
C LEU A 548 -37.46 12.57 0.76
N THR A 549 -37.07 13.20 -0.35
CA THR A 549 -37.97 13.42 -1.50
C THR A 549 -38.45 12.10 -2.10
N PHE A 550 -37.56 11.11 -2.27
CA PHE A 550 -37.96 9.78 -2.73
C PHE A 550 -39.02 9.15 -1.82
N LEU A 551 -38.86 9.26 -0.50
CA LEU A 551 -39.79 8.68 0.48
C LEU A 551 -41.17 9.36 0.49
N GLU A 552 -41.31 10.56 -0.07
CA GLU A 552 -42.59 11.24 -0.25
C GLU A 552 -43.38 10.74 -1.47
N THR A 553 -42.70 10.10 -2.44
CA THR A 553 -43.32 9.50 -3.63
C THR A 553 -44.21 8.32 -3.27
N PRO A 554 -45.17 7.92 -4.14
CA PRO A 554 -46.00 6.73 -3.91
C PRO A 554 -45.16 5.45 -3.73
N ALA A 555 -44.09 5.30 -4.53
CA ALA A 555 -43.18 4.16 -4.43
C ALA A 555 -42.43 4.14 -3.09
N GLY A 556 -41.88 5.29 -2.67
CA GLY A 556 -41.20 5.41 -1.38
C GLY A 556 -42.12 5.17 -0.18
N LYS A 557 -43.35 5.74 -0.20
CA LYS A 557 -44.36 5.52 0.85
C LYS A 557 -44.75 4.04 0.99
N ALA A 558 -44.79 3.30 -0.11
CA ALA A 558 -45.12 1.87 -0.10
C ALA A 558 -44.06 1.02 0.63
N LEU A 559 -42.83 1.52 0.78
CA LEU A 559 -41.76 0.83 1.52
C LEU A 559 -41.92 0.94 3.05
N GLY A 560 -42.76 1.87 3.55
CA GLY A 560 -42.95 2.05 4.99
C GLY A 560 -41.74 2.58 5.76
N ILE A 561 -40.70 3.03 5.06
CA ILE A 561 -39.45 3.54 5.64
C ILE A 561 -39.69 4.89 6.31
N LYS A 562 -39.24 5.02 7.57
CA LYS A 562 -39.23 6.27 8.35
C LYS A 562 -37.81 6.54 8.83
N PRO A 563 -36.98 7.21 8.02
CA PRO A 563 -35.54 7.28 8.26
C PRO A 563 -35.25 8.11 9.50
N ARG A 564 -34.47 7.56 10.44
CA ARG A 564 -33.94 8.28 11.59
C ARG A 564 -32.42 8.22 11.57
N ARG A 565 -31.76 9.39 11.63
CA ARG A 565 -30.30 9.43 11.80
C ARG A 565 -29.92 8.78 13.13
N VAL A 566 -29.15 7.70 13.07
CA VAL A 566 -28.68 6.96 14.26
C VAL A 566 -27.17 7.07 14.46
N TRP A 567 -26.43 7.47 13.42
CA TRP A 567 -24.99 7.69 13.51
C TRP A 567 -24.54 8.76 12.49
N GLY A 568 -23.45 9.46 12.81
CA GLY A 568 -22.82 10.39 11.88
C GLY A 568 -21.34 10.61 12.16
N GLY A 569 -20.48 10.40 11.16
CA GLY A 569 -19.03 10.52 11.24
C GLY A 569 -18.47 11.70 10.44
N PHE A 570 -17.45 12.34 10.97
CA PHE A 570 -16.66 13.35 10.24
C PHE A 570 -15.82 12.68 9.13
N ASN A 571 -15.85 13.20 7.91
CA ASN A 571 -15.11 12.64 6.77
C ASN A 571 -13.90 13.49 6.30
N GLY A 572 -13.54 14.52 7.05
CA GLY A 572 -12.50 15.47 6.64
C GLY A 572 -13.06 16.82 6.19
N PHE A 573 -12.16 17.78 6.03
CA PHE A 573 -12.51 19.16 5.66
C PHE A 573 -12.70 19.34 4.15
N PHE A 574 -12.06 18.50 3.34
CA PHE A 574 -12.13 18.56 1.89
C PHE A 574 -12.03 17.16 1.31
N ASN A 575 -12.65 16.96 0.16
CA ASN A 575 -12.60 15.74 -0.62
C ASN A 575 -12.43 16.08 -2.11
N GLU A 576 -11.63 15.27 -2.80
CA GLU A 576 -11.38 15.39 -4.24
C GLU A 576 -12.66 15.16 -5.05
N ASP A 577 -13.55 14.29 -4.55
CA ASP A 577 -14.87 13.99 -5.14
C ASP A 577 -15.96 14.65 -4.30
N TRP A 578 -16.72 15.56 -4.91
CA TRP A 578 -17.82 16.28 -4.25
C TRP A 578 -18.90 15.33 -3.71
N ARG A 579 -19.08 14.15 -4.33
CA ARG A 579 -20.04 13.13 -3.89
C ARG A 579 -19.67 12.49 -2.55
N ARG A 580 -18.39 12.61 -2.15
CA ARG A 580 -17.84 12.14 -0.86
C ARG A 580 -17.68 13.26 0.16
N SER A 581 -18.16 14.47 -0.16
CA SER A 581 -18.07 15.62 0.73
C SER A 581 -19.04 15.52 1.90
N GLY A 582 -18.72 16.24 2.97
CA GLY A 582 -19.56 16.30 4.15
C GLY A 582 -19.45 15.11 5.10
N ARG A 583 -20.36 15.03 6.07
CA ARG A 583 -20.44 13.92 7.02
C ARG A 583 -20.96 12.65 6.35
N MET A 584 -20.48 11.50 6.80
CA MET A 584 -21.12 10.23 6.48
C MET A 584 -22.17 9.94 7.55
N LEU A 585 -23.37 9.55 7.13
CA LEU A 585 -24.52 9.34 8.00
C LEU A 585 -25.03 7.91 7.86
N VAL A 586 -25.64 7.41 8.94
CA VAL A 586 -26.44 6.17 8.93
C VAL A 586 -27.85 6.51 9.37
N TRP A 587 -28.82 6.11 8.55
CA TRP A 587 -30.24 6.19 8.82
C TRP A 587 -30.80 4.80 9.12
N ASP A 588 -31.45 4.64 10.26
CA ASP A 588 -32.29 3.49 10.56
C ASP A 588 -33.62 3.65 9.82
N THR A 589 -34.05 2.62 9.09
CA THR A 589 -35.28 2.68 8.29
C THR A 589 -36.55 2.58 9.12
N GLY A 590 -36.46 2.13 10.38
CA GLY A 590 -37.61 1.96 11.28
C GLY A 590 -38.52 0.78 10.94
N VAL A 591 -38.17 -0.04 9.95
CA VAL A 591 -38.95 -1.21 9.52
C VAL A 591 -38.74 -2.41 10.46
N TYR A 592 -37.57 -2.50 11.07
CA TYR A 592 -37.19 -3.61 11.95
C TYR A 592 -37.24 -3.20 13.43
N LEU A 593 -38.07 -3.88 14.23
CA LEU A 593 -38.38 -3.53 15.63
C LEU A 593 -37.69 -4.41 16.68
N ASP A 594 -36.95 -5.41 16.22
CA ASP A 594 -36.28 -6.47 16.99
C ASP A 594 -34.98 -6.03 17.68
N ALA A 595 -34.53 -4.79 17.48
CA ALA A 595 -33.35 -4.26 18.16
C ALA A 595 -33.60 -4.16 19.68
N PRO A 596 -32.82 -4.84 20.53
CA PRO A 596 -32.88 -4.64 21.98
C PRO A 596 -32.69 -3.15 22.32
N ARG A 597 -33.40 -2.61 23.33
CA ARG A 597 -33.21 -1.19 23.71
C ARG A 597 -31.74 -0.90 24.01
N ASP A 598 -31.20 0.12 23.36
CA ASP A 598 -29.85 0.59 23.64
C ASP A 598 -29.83 1.18 25.04
N LYS A 599 -29.02 0.64 25.95
CA LYS A 599 -28.97 1.08 27.36
C LYS A 599 -28.42 2.51 27.52
N HIS A 600 -28.03 3.15 26.41
CA HIS A 600 -27.46 4.49 26.37
C HIS A 600 -28.27 5.51 25.55
N GLN A 601 -29.47 5.15 25.08
CA GLN A 601 -30.46 6.15 24.66
C GLN A 601 -31.44 6.39 25.83
N PRO A 602 -31.64 7.67 26.24
CA PRO A 602 -32.52 8.01 27.35
C PRO A 602 -33.99 7.62 27.12
#